data_AF-A0A5S3UVQ7-F1
#
_entry.id   AF-A0A5S3UVQ7-F1
#
_cell.length_a   1.000
_cell.length_b   1.000
_cell.length_c   1.000
_cell.angle_alpha   90.00
_cell.angle_beta   90.00
_cell.angle_gamma   90.00
#
_symmetry.space_group_name_H-M   'P 1'
#
loop_
_entity.id
_entity.type
_entity.pdbx_description
1 polymer ?
#
loop_
_entity_poly.entity_id
_entity_poly.type
_entity_poly.pdbx_seq_one_letter_code
_entity_poly.pdbx_strand_id
1 'polypeptide(L)'
;MKNSNKLLILMVLTFFSYTLISNPKITSVIYLTSTLIVIIYSILKKEINMLHISSFISLIYAVEYTSIGYYEEFLTSFISDSFVVSIFYYLYQIAFSLIGIVLFIFRVQVSRVISKSKHIKLTPFDNLLPWIYMYNFIAVTIHSFDYYLDEIHQVKTLSFFYIYYEEILYLGMSMIITILVSMVIYHEKEKIQNNPIEN
;
A
#
# COMPACT_ATOMS: atom_id res chain seq x y z
N MET A 1 23.91 -4.69 9.01
CA MET A 1 23.02 -5.65 9.72
C MET A 1 22.14 -5.02 10.80
N LYS A 2 22.64 -4.15 11.71
CA LYS A 2 21.86 -3.64 12.86
C LYS A 2 20.55 -2.88 12.53
N ASN A 3 20.45 -2.24 11.36
CA ASN A 3 19.25 -1.50 10.95
C ASN A 3 18.20 -2.38 10.25
N SER A 4 18.61 -3.47 9.61
CA SER A 4 17.69 -4.39 8.93
C SER A 4 16.76 -5.06 9.94
N ASN A 5 17.31 -5.49 11.09
CA ASN A 5 16.54 -6.11 12.15
C ASN A 5 15.53 -5.11 12.75
N LYS A 6 15.88 -3.83 12.89
CA LYS A 6 14.97 -2.80 13.39
C LYS A 6 13.80 -2.55 12.44
N LEU A 7 14.04 -2.55 11.14
CA LEU A 7 13.01 -2.39 10.12
C LEU A 7 12.09 -3.62 10.06
N LEU A 8 12.65 -4.83 10.18
CA LEU A 8 11.86 -6.04 10.30
C LEU A 8 10.97 -6.01 11.55
N ILE A 9 11.53 -5.62 12.70
CA ILE A 9 10.76 -5.47 13.95
C ILE A 9 9.66 -4.43 13.79
N LEU A 10 9.95 -3.29 13.15
CA LEU A 10 8.93 -2.28 12.86
C LEU A 10 7.79 -2.86 12.01
N MET A 11 8.12 -3.54 10.91
CA MET A 11 7.13 -4.18 10.04
C MET A 11 6.23 -5.14 10.81
N VAL A 12 6.85 -6.04 11.60
CA VAL A 12 6.14 -7.03 12.41
C VAL A 12 5.25 -6.35 13.46
N LEU A 13 5.74 -5.32 14.15
CA LEU A 13 4.95 -4.59 15.13
C LEU A 13 3.79 -3.83 14.49
N THR A 14 4.00 -3.19 13.33
CA THR A 14 2.94 -2.50 12.59
C THR A 14 1.88 -3.49 12.12
N PHE A 15 2.29 -4.63 11.57
CA PHE A 15 1.38 -5.72 11.19
C PHE A 15 0.51 -6.18 12.37
N PHE A 16 1.13 -6.57 13.49
CA PHE A 16 0.39 -7.00 14.67
C PHE A 16 -0.52 -5.90 15.23
N SER A 17 -0.08 -4.64 15.18
CA SER A 17 -0.91 -3.51 15.61
C SER A 17 -2.19 -3.40 14.77
N TYR A 18 -2.09 -3.55 13.45
CA TYR A 18 -3.25 -3.54 12.55
C TYR A 18 -4.16 -4.75 12.77
N THR A 19 -3.60 -5.95 12.92
CA THR A 19 -4.39 -7.16 13.24
C THR A 19 -5.13 -7.03 14.57
N LEU A 20 -4.48 -6.49 15.62
CA LEU A 20 -5.09 -6.31 16.94
C LEU A 20 -6.22 -5.26 16.97
N ILE A 21 -6.18 -4.27 16.08
CA ILE A 21 -7.27 -3.30 15.96
C ILE A 21 -8.53 -3.98 15.42
N SER A 22 -8.37 -4.96 14.52
CA SER A 22 -9.45 -5.75 13.90
C SER A 22 -10.64 -4.92 13.39
N ASN A 23 -10.37 -3.68 12.97
CA ASN A 23 -11.36 -2.73 12.47
C ASN A 23 -10.82 -2.04 11.22
N PRO A 24 -11.30 -2.41 10.02
CA PRO A 24 -10.78 -1.89 8.75
C PRO A 24 -10.83 -0.36 8.64
N LYS A 25 -11.86 0.27 9.21
CA LYS A 25 -12.03 1.73 9.18
C LYS A 25 -10.96 2.42 10.02
N ILE A 26 -10.72 1.95 11.25
CA ILE A 26 -9.69 2.52 12.13
C ILE A 26 -8.30 2.27 11.54
N THR A 27 -8.04 1.05 11.05
CA THR A 27 -6.76 0.70 10.41
C THR A 27 -6.47 1.59 9.20
N SER A 28 -7.47 1.82 8.34
CA SER A 28 -7.36 2.71 7.18
C SER A 28 -7.01 4.14 7.57
N VAL A 29 -7.64 4.68 8.63
CA VAL A 29 -7.34 6.02 9.15
C VAL A 29 -5.90 6.11 9.66
N ILE A 30 -5.44 5.11 10.41
CA ILE A 30 -4.06 5.07 10.94
C ILE A 30 -3.06 4.95 9.80
N TYR A 31 -3.33 4.10 8.81
CA TYR A 31 -2.50 3.95 7.62
C TYR A 31 -2.36 5.27 6.86
N LEU A 32 -3.47 5.91 6.51
CA LEU A 32 -3.46 7.22 5.84
C LEU A 32 -2.75 8.29 6.66
N THR A 33 -3.00 8.36 7.96
CA THR A 33 -2.31 9.30 8.86
C THR A 33 -0.80 9.07 8.84
N SER A 34 -0.36 7.82 8.85
CA SER A 34 1.07 7.46 8.78
C SER A 34 1.70 7.92 7.46
N THR A 35 1.00 7.73 6.33
CA THR A 35 1.47 8.25 5.03
C THR A 35 1.56 9.78 5.02
N LEU A 36 0.58 10.46 5.63
CA LEU A 36 0.51 11.92 5.69
C LEU A 36 1.63 12.53 6.54
N ILE A 37 2.03 11.87 7.63
CA ILE A 37 3.21 12.27 8.42
C ILE A 37 4.47 12.28 7.54
N VAL A 38 4.64 11.28 6.68
CA VAL A 38 5.81 11.21 5.78
C VAL A 38 5.72 12.26 4.68
N ILE A 39 4.53 12.58 4.16
CA ILE A 39 4.33 13.71 3.24
C ILE A 39 4.77 15.02 3.90
N ILE A 40 4.28 15.32 5.11
CA ILE A 40 4.65 16.53 5.85
C ILE A 40 6.16 16.58 6.06
N TYR A 41 6.75 15.48 6.52
CA TYR A 41 8.19 15.38 6.74
C TYR A 41 8.98 15.63 5.43
N SER A 42 8.51 15.10 4.30
CA SER A 42 9.12 15.33 2.97
C SER A 42 9.10 16.80 2.56
N ILE A 43 8.01 17.50 2.82
CA ILE A 43 7.89 18.95 2.58
C ILE A 43 8.89 19.71 3.43
N LEU A 44 8.95 19.42 4.74
CA LEU A 44 9.87 20.08 5.68
C LEU A 44 11.34 19.88 5.30
N LYS A 45 11.69 18.69 4.80
CA LYS A 45 13.05 18.35 4.37
C LYS A 45 13.34 18.68 2.91
N LYS A 46 12.34 19.14 2.15
CA LYS A 46 12.42 19.43 0.71
C LYS A 46 12.93 18.24 -0.12
N GLU A 47 12.58 17.01 0.28
CA GLU A 47 12.96 15.80 -0.45
C GLU A 47 11.81 15.38 -1.39
N ILE A 48 11.99 15.63 -2.69
CA ILE A 48 10.91 15.52 -3.68
C ILE A 48 10.55 14.07 -4.03
N ASN A 49 11.49 13.13 -3.92
CA ASN A 49 11.25 11.73 -4.25
C ASN A 49 10.33 11.07 -3.23
N MET A 50 10.61 11.30 -1.95
CA MET A 50 9.83 10.87 -0.80
C MET A 50 8.47 11.56 -0.78
N LEU A 51 8.40 12.84 -1.13
CA LEU A 51 7.13 13.54 -1.29
C LEU A 51 6.26 12.83 -2.33
N HIS A 52 6.76 12.63 -3.55
CA HIS A 52 5.99 12.00 -4.62
C HIS A 52 5.60 10.55 -4.30
N ILE A 53 6.54 9.75 -3.77
CA ILE A 53 6.26 8.35 -3.40
C ILE A 53 5.16 8.29 -2.33
N SER A 54 5.29 9.04 -1.23
CA SER A 54 4.30 9.05 -0.16
C SER A 54 2.95 9.61 -0.62
N SER A 55 2.95 10.66 -1.46
CA SER A 55 1.73 11.20 -2.06
C SER A 55 1.04 10.21 -2.99
N PHE A 56 1.76 9.47 -3.84
CA PHE A 56 1.16 8.47 -4.71
C PHE A 56 0.55 7.30 -3.94
N ILE A 57 1.26 6.80 -2.92
CA ILE A 57 0.74 5.76 -2.02
C ILE A 57 -0.56 6.23 -1.36
N SER A 58 -0.53 7.43 -0.76
CA SER A 58 -1.67 8.01 -0.07
C SER A 58 -2.85 8.23 -1.02
N LEU A 59 -2.58 8.75 -2.23
CA LEU A 59 -3.59 9.01 -3.25
C LEU A 59 -4.25 7.74 -3.76
N ILE A 60 -3.48 6.72 -4.15
CA ILE A 60 -4.03 5.44 -4.63
C ILE A 60 -4.95 4.86 -3.56
N TYR A 61 -4.48 4.79 -2.31
CA TYR A 61 -5.24 4.21 -1.22
C TYR A 61 -6.50 5.02 -0.90
N ALA A 62 -6.39 6.35 -0.81
CA ALA A 62 -7.52 7.21 -0.50
C ALA A 62 -8.59 7.13 -1.60
N VAL A 63 -8.19 7.13 -2.87
CA VAL A 63 -9.11 6.97 -3.98
C VAL A 63 -9.76 5.59 -3.88
N GLU A 64 -9.00 4.50 -3.81
CA GLU A 64 -9.53 3.14 -3.70
C GLU A 64 -10.55 3.01 -2.56
N TYR A 65 -10.14 3.36 -1.34
CA TYR A 65 -10.96 3.21 -0.13
C TYR A 65 -12.25 4.02 -0.17
N THR A 66 -12.23 5.23 -0.74
CA THR A 66 -13.43 6.06 -0.83
C THR A 66 -14.34 5.64 -1.98
N SER A 67 -13.76 5.33 -3.13
CA SER A 67 -14.50 5.01 -4.36
C SER A 67 -15.11 3.61 -4.33
N ILE A 68 -14.52 2.66 -3.60
CA ILE A 68 -15.05 1.29 -3.53
C ILE A 68 -16.43 1.23 -2.85
N GLY A 69 -16.67 2.08 -1.84
CA GLY A 69 -17.99 2.17 -1.19
C GLY A 69 -19.07 2.67 -2.16
N TYR A 70 -18.76 3.74 -2.91
CA TYR A 70 -19.67 4.23 -3.96
C TYR A 70 -19.87 3.20 -5.09
N TYR A 71 -18.83 2.44 -5.42
CA TYR A 71 -18.89 1.39 -6.43
C TYR A 71 -19.79 0.23 -6.01
N GLU A 72 -19.70 -0.21 -4.75
CA GLU A 72 -20.56 -1.24 -4.18
C GLU A 72 -22.03 -0.81 -4.13
N GLU A 73 -22.31 0.42 -3.65
CA GLU A 73 -23.66 1.01 -3.68
C GLU A 73 -24.22 1.09 -5.11
N PHE A 74 -23.38 1.47 -6.07
CA PHE A 74 -23.75 1.49 -7.48
C PHE A 74 -24.10 0.07 -7.97
N LEU A 75 -23.25 -0.94 -7.73
CA LEU A 75 -23.49 -2.31 -8.19
C LEU A 75 -24.79 -2.90 -7.62
N THR A 76 -25.00 -2.74 -6.31
CA THR A 76 -26.19 -3.27 -5.61
C THR A 76 -27.49 -2.62 -6.06
N SER A 77 -27.45 -1.41 -6.65
CA SER A 77 -28.63 -0.77 -7.23
C SER A 77 -29.08 -1.39 -8.56
N PHE A 78 -28.20 -2.12 -9.27
CA PHE A 78 -28.49 -2.74 -10.58
C PHE A 78 -28.47 -4.26 -10.56
N ILE A 79 -27.71 -4.87 -9.64
CA ILE A 79 -27.46 -6.30 -9.56
C ILE A 79 -28.00 -6.80 -8.21
N SER A 80 -29.00 -7.68 -8.26
CA SER A 80 -29.57 -8.30 -7.07
C SER A 80 -28.76 -9.48 -6.54
N ASP A 81 -27.93 -10.08 -7.39
CA ASP A 81 -27.10 -11.23 -7.04
C ASP A 81 -25.83 -10.79 -6.30
N SER A 82 -25.78 -11.08 -5.00
CA SER A 82 -24.66 -10.73 -4.12
C SER A 82 -23.34 -11.37 -4.56
N PHE A 83 -23.38 -12.56 -5.14
CA PHE A 83 -22.16 -13.23 -5.61
C PHE A 83 -21.51 -12.44 -6.76
N VAL A 84 -22.33 -11.99 -7.71
CA VAL A 84 -21.87 -11.18 -8.83
C VAL A 84 -21.34 -9.83 -8.36
N VAL A 85 -22.01 -9.19 -7.39
CA VAL A 85 -21.54 -7.94 -6.77
C VAL A 85 -20.16 -8.13 -6.14
N SER A 86 -19.95 -9.19 -5.35
CA SER A 86 -18.65 -9.48 -4.72
C SER A 86 -17.54 -9.72 -5.74
N ILE A 87 -17.80 -10.42 -6.84
CA ILE A 87 -16.81 -10.59 -7.92
C ILE A 87 -16.36 -9.23 -8.48
N PHE A 88 -17.31 -8.34 -8.79
CA PHE A 88 -16.98 -7.01 -9.29
C PHE A 88 -16.24 -6.17 -8.25
N TYR A 89 -16.62 -6.29 -6.98
CA TYR A 89 -15.92 -5.66 -5.86
C TYR A 89 -14.45 -6.06 -5.82
N TYR A 90 -14.13 -7.35 -5.92
CA TYR A 90 -12.73 -7.78 -5.90
C TYR A 90 -11.97 -7.43 -7.18
N LEU A 91 -12.63 -7.48 -8.35
CA LEU A 91 -12.04 -7.01 -9.61
C LEU A 91 -11.65 -5.52 -9.53
N TYR A 92 -12.42 -4.72 -8.79
CA TYR A 92 -12.08 -3.33 -8.50
C TYR A 92 -10.76 -3.21 -7.75
N GLN A 93 -10.61 -3.96 -6.65
CA GLN A 93 -9.37 -3.97 -5.84
C GLN A 93 -8.16 -4.49 -6.63
N ILE A 94 -8.37 -5.50 -7.49
CA ILE A 94 -7.35 -6.01 -8.43
C ILE A 94 -6.90 -4.90 -9.38
N ALA A 95 -7.85 -4.12 -9.94
CA ALA A 95 -7.53 -3.03 -10.84
C ALA A 95 -6.70 -1.92 -10.15
N PHE A 96 -7.03 -1.57 -8.90
CA PHE A 96 -6.23 -0.60 -8.12
C PHE A 96 -4.83 -1.11 -7.81
N SER A 97 -4.70 -2.39 -7.48
CA SER A 97 -3.38 -3.01 -7.30
C SER A 97 -2.56 -2.94 -8.59
N LEU A 98 -3.16 -3.19 -9.75
CA LEU A 98 -2.51 -3.08 -11.05
C LEU A 98 -2.10 -1.63 -11.38
N ILE A 99 -2.97 -0.66 -11.10
CA ILE A 99 -2.66 0.78 -11.22
C ILE A 99 -1.44 1.11 -10.37
N GLY A 100 -1.38 0.62 -9.13
CA GLY A 100 -0.22 0.78 -8.25
C GLY A 100 1.06 0.21 -8.85
N ILE A 101 1.04 -1.03 -9.35
CA ILE A 101 2.19 -1.66 -10.01
C ILE A 101 2.70 -0.78 -11.15
N VAL A 102 1.82 -0.39 -12.07
CA VAL A 102 2.18 0.43 -13.24
C VAL A 102 2.70 1.80 -12.81
N LEU A 103 2.04 2.45 -11.85
CA LEU A 103 2.45 3.76 -11.35
C LEU A 103 3.86 3.71 -10.74
N PHE A 104 4.16 2.68 -9.95
CA PHE A 104 5.46 2.58 -9.28
C PHE A 104 6.58 2.11 -10.22
N ILE A 105 6.30 1.32 -11.25
CA ILE A 105 7.25 1.03 -12.33
C ILE A 105 7.66 2.32 -13.06
N PHE A 106 6.68 3.18 -13.36
CA PHE A 106 6.91 4.45 -14.08
C PHE A 106 7.02 5.67 -13.16
N ARG A 107 7.29 5.47 -11.87
CA ARG A 107 7.21 6.52 -10.83
C ARG A 107 8.01 7.75 -11.21
N VAL A 108 9.24 7.55 -11.66
CA VAL A 108 10.18 8.63 -12.00
C VAL A 108 9.68 9.44 -13.20
N GLN A 109 9.18 8.77 -14.23
CA GLN A 109 8.64 9.40 -15.44
C GLN A 109 7.40 10.23 -15.09
N VAL A 110 6.44 9.63 -14.37
CA VAL A 110 5.22 10.30 -13.91
C VAL A 110 5.57 11.51 -13.04
N SER A 111 6.50 11.33 -12.09
CA SER A 111 6.98 12.41 -11.22
C SER A 111 7.56 13.58 -12.00
N ARG A 112 8.37 13.31 -13.03
CA ARG A 112 9.01 14.36 -13.85
C ARG A 112 7.99 15.13 -14.68
N VAL A 113 6.96 14.44 -15.18
CA VAL A 113 5.85 15.09 -15.89
C VAL A 113 5.08 16.02 -14.96
N ILE A 114 4.81 15.60 -13.72
CA ILE A 114 4.02 16.37 -12.75
C ILE A 114 4.80 17.58 -12.22
N SER A 115 6.01 17.40 -11.69
CA SER A 115 6.72 18.48 -10.99
C SER A 115 7.73 19.25 -11.84
N LYS A 116 8.03 18.77 -13.07
CA LYS A 116 9.07 19.32 -13.96
C LYS A 116 10.45 19.48 -13.28
N SER A 117 10.68 18.78 -12.17
CA SER A 117 11.88 18.93 -11.36
C SER A 117 13.01 18.03 -11.86
N LYS A 118 14.21 18.63 -12.00
CA LYS A 118 15.44 17.89 -12.32
C LYS A 118 15.97 17.07 -11.14
N HIS A 119 15.47 17.29 -9.92
CA HIS A 119 15.91 16.59 -8.70
C HIS A 119 15.25 15.22 -8.51
N ILE A 120 14.35 14.81 -9.41
CA ILE A 120 13.74 13.49 -9.37
C ILE A 120 14.73 12.45 -9.89
N LYS A 121 15.13 11.57 -8.97
CA LYS A 121 16.08 10.48 -9.21
C LYS A 121 15.45 9.12 -8.88
N LEU A 122 16.00 8.09 -9.51
CA LEU A 122 15.73 6.73 -9.09
C LEU A 122 16.29 6.54 -7.69
N THR A 123 15.51 5.88 -6.84
CA THR A 123 15.82 5.53 -5.46
C THR A 123 15.79 4.01 -5.31
N PRO A 124 16.45 3.44 -4.30
CA PRO A 124 16.37 2.00 -4.04
C PRO A 124 14.92 1.49 -3.84
N PHE A 125 14.00 2.38 -3.43
CA PHE A 125 12.61 2.05 -3.13
C PHE A 125 11.74 1.84 -4.38
N ASP A 126 12.16 2.36 -5.54
CA ASP A 126 11.44 2.16 -6.81
C ASP A 126 11.40 0.70 -7.24
N ASN A 127 12.40 -0.08 -6.85
CA ASN A 127 12.43 -1.50 -7.12
C ASN A 127 11.53 -2.28 -6.17
N LEU A 128 11.24 -1.77 -4.97
CA LEU A 128 10.50 -2.51 -3.93
C LEU A 128 9.00 -2.27 -3.98
N LEU A 129 8.58 -1.03 -4.26
CA LEU A 129 7.17 -0.65 -4.25
C LEU A 129 6.31 -1.45 -5.24
N PRO A 130 6.71 -1.67 -6.51
CA PRO A 130 5.94 -2.51 -7.42
C PRO A 130 5.71 -3.93 -6.89
N TRP A 131 6.67 -4.51 -6.15
CA TRP A 131 6.52 -5.84 -5.57
C TRP A 131 5.48 -5.89 -4.45
N ILE A 132 5.35 -4.82 -3.67
CA ILE A 132 4.30 -4.77 -2.63
C ILE A 132 2.91 -4.69 -3.28
N TYR A 133 2.75 -3.88 -4.33
CA TYR A 133 1.49 -3.85 -5.07
C TYR A 133 1.23 -5.15 -5.85
N MET A 134 2.27 -5.83 -6.33
CA MET A 134 2.17 -7.18 -6.88
C MET A 134 1.71 -8.19 -5.84
N TYR A 135 2.23 -8.10 -4.61
CA TYR A 135 1.76 -8.91 -3.50
C TYR A 135 0.27 -8.69 -3.23
N ASN A 136 -0.19 -7.42 -3.15
CA ASN A 136 -1.62 -7.12 -2.98
C ASN A 136 -2.45 -7.66 -4.14
N PHE A 137 -1.99 -7.49 -5.39
CA PHE A 137 -2.65 -8.05 -6.57
C PHE A 137 -2.84 -9.57 -6.45
N ILE A 138 -1.78 -10.31 -6.08
CA ILE A 138 -1.84 -11.75 -5.91
C ILE A 138 -2.77 -12.13 -4.76
N ALA A 139 -2.68 -11.44 -3.62
CA ALA A 139 -3.52 -11.68 -2.44
C ALA A 139 -5.02 -11.55 -2.76
N VAL A 140 -5.42 -10.42 -3.37
CA VAL A 140 -6.82 -10.16 -3.75
C VAL A 140 -7.28 -11.15 -4.82
N THR A 141 -6.41 -11.49 -5.78
CA THR A 141 -6.74 -12.46 -6.82
C THR A 141 -6.99 -13.85 -6.24
N ILE A 142 -6.10 -14.35 -5.37
CA ILE A 142 -6.28 -15.64 -4.71
C ILE A 142 -7.54 -15.64 -3.84
N HIS A 143 -7.79 -14.57 -3.09
CA HIS A 143 -9.02 -14.43 -2.30
C HIS A 143 -10.28 -14.48 -3.18
N SER A 144 -10.26 -13.80 -4.33
CA SER A 144 -11.39 -13.83 -5.29
C SER A 144 -11.65 -15.23 -5.84
N PHE A 145 -10.59 -15.98 -6.15
CA PHE A 145 -10.69 -17.36 -6.60
C PHE A 145 -11.19 -18.28 -5.48
N ASP A 146 -10.71 -18.12 -4.26
CA ASP A 146 -11.15 -18.89 -3.10
C ASP A 146 -12.64 -18.65 -2.81
N TYR A 147 -13.06 -17.39 -2.81
CA TYR A 147 -14.47 -17.00 -2.69
C TYR A 147 -15.36 -17.63 -3.78
N TYR A 148 -14.90 -17.60 -5.03
CA TYR A 148 -15.59 -18.25 -6.15
C TYR A 148 -15.75 -19.77 -5.95
N LEU A 149 -14.68 -20.44 -5.51
CA LEU A 149 -14.70 -21.90 -5.28
C LEU A 149 -15.58 -22.28 -4.10
N ASP A 150 -15.62 -21.49 -3.03
CA ASP A 150 -16.47 -21.77 -1.88
C ASP A 150 -17.96 -21.59 -2.25
N GLU A 151 -18.32 -20.50 -2.93
CA GLU A 151 -19.72 -20.22 -3.29
C GLU A 151 -20.28 -21.18 -4.34
N ILE A 152 -19.51 -21.52 -5.39
CA ILE A 152 -20.01 -22.39 -6.47
C ILE A 152 -19.80 -23.88 -6.18
N HIS A 153 -18.64 -24.24 -5.63
CA HIS A 153 -18.22 -25.63 -5.49
C HIS A 153 -18.22 -26.14 -4.04
N GLN A 154 -18.52 -25.28 -3.05
CA GLN A 154 -18.53 -25.62 -1.62
C GLN A 154 -17.20 -26.19 -1.12
N VAL A 155 -16.09 -25.81 -1.76
CA VAL A 155 -14.74 -26.30 -1.45
C VAL A 155 -14.16 -25.50 -0.28
N LYS A 156 -14.44 -25.94 0.94
CA LYS A 156 -13.96 -25.27 2.16
C LYS A 156 -12.47 -25.47 2.48
N THR A 157 -11.80 -26.37 1.78
CA THR A 157 -10.39 -26.73 2.07
C THR A 157 -9.38 -25.63 1.72
N LEU A 158 -9.75 -24.65 0.90
CA LEU A 158 -8.90 -23.52 0.50
C LEU A 158 -9.16 -22.23 1.31
N SER A 159 -10.14 -22.24 2.22
CA SER A 159 -10.68 -21.09 2.98
C SER A 159 -9.67 -20.27 3.79
N PHE A 160 -8.39 -20.63 3.83
CA PHE A 160 -7.35 -19.83 4.50
C PHE A 160 -7.32 -18.39 3.97
N PHE A 161 -7.36 -18.20 2.66
CA PHE A 161 -7.29 -16.87 2.05
C PHE A 161 -8.58 -16.10 2.22
N TYR A 162 -9.72 -16.79 2.30
CA TYR A 162 -10.99 -16.19 2.69
C TYR A 162 -10.99 -15.72 4.16
N ILE A 163 -10.55 -16.57 5.09
CA ILE A 163 -10.58 -16.32 6.54
C ILE A 163 -9.61 -15.20 6.95
N TYR A 164 -8.38 -15.21 6.41
CA TYR A 164 -7.31 -14.28 6.81
C TYR A 164 -7.07 -13.15 5.81
N TYR A 165 -8.07 -12.83 4.99
CA TYR A 165 -7.93 -11.85 3.93
C TYR A 165 -7.49 -10.48 4.44
N GLU A 166 -8.13 -9.99 5.51
CA GLU A 166 -7.82 -8.69 6.10
C GLU A 166 -6.37 -8.64 6.61
N GLU A 167 -5.92 -9.68 7.31
CA GLU A 167 -4.54 -9.76 7.82
C GLU A 167 -3.53 -9.76 6.67
N ILE A 168 -3.83 -10.46 5.59
CA ILE A 168 -2.97 -10.47 4.39
C ILE A 168 -2.87 -9.05 3.81
N LEU A 169 -3.95 -8.27 3.77
CA LEU A 169 -3.89 -6.86 3.36
C LEU A 169 -3.14 -5.99 4.37
N TYR A 170 -3.34 -6.18 5.66
CA TYR A 170 -2.61 -5.45 6.72
C TYR A 170 -1.11 -5.70 6.66
N LEU A 171 -0.68 -6.89 6.23
CA LEU A 171 0.73 -7.17 5.97
C LEU A 171 1.27 -6.27 4.84
N GLY A 172 0.54 -6.13 3.73
CA GLY A 172 0.88 -5.21 2.64
C GLY A 172 0.99 -3.76 3.12
N MET A 173 0.03 -3.29 3.92
CA MET A 173 0.08 -1.96 4.53
C MET A 173 1.31 -1.78 5.42
N SER A 174 1.64 -2.78 6.24
CA SER A 174 2.82 -2.74 7.12
C SER A 174 4.14 -2.65 6.34
N MET A 175 4.23 -3.33 5.19
CA MET A 175 5.39 -3.25 4.29
C MET A 175 5.53 -1.84 3.73
N ILE A 176 4.44 -1.22 3.30
CA ILE A 176 4.46 0.17 2.81
C ILE A 176 4.94 1.15 3.89
N ILE A 177 4.38 1.08 5.11
CA ILE A 177 4.81 1.95 6.20
C ILE A 177 6.29 1.73 6.52
N THR A 178 6.75 0.48 6.50
CA THR A 178 8.16 0.15 6.71
C THR A 178 9.05 0.76 5.64
N ILE A 179 8.64 0.73 4.36
CA ILE A 179 9.35 1.41 3.28
C ILE A 179 9.40 2.90 3.52
N LEU A 180 8.28 3.54 3.83
CA LEU A 180 8.23 4.99 4.05
C LEU A 180 9.13 5.43 5.21
N VAL A 181 9.14 4.69 6.32
CA VAL A 181 10.06 4.95 7.44
C VAL A 181 11.52 4.68 7.03
N SER A 182 11.77 3.66 6.21
CA SER A 182 13.11 3.39 5.67
C SER A 182 13.62 4.54 4.80
N MET A 183 12.74 5.20 4.02
CA MET A 183 13.08 6.39 3.25
C MET A 183 13.52 7.55 4.15
N VAL A 184 12.78 7.80 5.23
CA VAL A 184 13.12 8.82 6.23
C VAL A 184 14.50 8.54 6.86
N ILE A 185 14.72 7.31 7.30
CA ILE A 185 16.00 6.89 7.91
C ILE A 185 17.15 7.00 6.90
N TYR A 186 16.92 6.61 5.65
CA TYR A 186 17.92 6.69 4.58
C TYR A 186 18.31 8.15 4.30
N HIS A 187 17.32 9.04 4.19
CA HIS A 187 17.54 10.45 3.96
C HIS A 187 18.36 11.12 5.08
N GLU A 188 18.02 10.88 6.35
CA GLU A 188 18.78 11.46 7.47
C GLU A 188 20.22 10.95 7.52
N LYS A 189 20.45 9.67 7.17
CA LYS A 189 21.82 9.13 7.11
C LYS A 189 22.65 9.73 5.98
N GLU A 190 22.06 9.85 4.79
CA GLU A 190 22.72 10.50 3.64
C GLU A 190 23.10 11.94 4.00
N LYS A 191 22.23 12.65 4.72
CA LYS A 191 22.50 14.02 5.19
C LYS A 191 23.65 14.10 6.20
N ILE A 192 23.70 13.21 7.19
CA ILE A 192 24.77 13.18 8.20
C ILE A 192 26.12 12.84 7.56
N GLN A 193 26.16 11.92 6.59
CA GLN A 193 27.40 11.54 5.91
C GLN A 193 27.94 12.67 5.03
N ASN A 194 27.06 13.43 4.37
CA ASN A 194 27.46 14.51 3.47
C ASN A 194 27.80 15.83 4.19
N ASN A 195 27.37 16.00 5.43
CA ASN A 195 27.73 17.13 6.30
C ASN A 195 28.08 16.59 7.70
N PRO A 196 29.28 15.98 7.88
CA PRO A 196 29.70 15.57 9.20
C PRO A 196 29.72 16.81 10.10
N ILE A 197 28.97 16.75 11.21
CA ILE A 197 29.09 17.77 12.26
C ILE A 197 30.52 17.63 12.77
N GLU A 198 31.39 18.59 12.45
CA GLU A 198 32.68 18.75 13.11
C GLU A 198 32.38 19.01 14.59
N ASN A 199 32.53 17.96 15.40
CA ASN A 199 32.53 18.06 16.86
C ASN A 199 33.93 18.45 17.34
#